data_AF-A0A7S0IBU7-F1
#
_entry.id   AF-A0A7S0IBU7-F1
#
_cell.length_a   1.000
_cell.length_b   1.000
_cell.length_c   1.000
_cell.angle_alpha   90.00
_cell.angle_beta   90.00
_cell.angle_gamma   90.00
#
_symmetry.space_group_name_H-M   'P 1'
#
loop_
_entity.id
_entity.type
_entity.pdbx_description
1 polymer ?
#
loop_
_entity_poly.entity_id
_entity_poly.type
_entity_poly.pdbx_seq_one_letter_code
_entity_poly.pdbx_strand_id
1 'polypeptide(L)'
;MAKQFYGEAANFPGAPENFDPSDPLADKVAAIAQREHVVREKMVKIETAKLLRERVQECYKLEGVNHYQNCKEEVKAYLESIKNVGVHRSNIGPNDKAIDQQ
;
A
#
# COMPACT_ATOMS: atom_id res chain seq x y z
N MET A 1 15.62 -3.87 -11.28
CA MET A 1 15.18 -2.89 -12.29
C MET A 1 14.26 -1.89 -11.61
N ALA A 2 14.66 -0.62 -11.48
CA ALA A 2 13.74 0.40 -10.99
C ALA A 2 12.58 0.52 -12.00
N LYS A 3 11.35 0.29 -11.57
CA LYS A 3 10.17 0.58 -12.40
C LYS A 3 10.08 2.10 -12.50
N GLN A 4 10.32 2.63 -13.68
CA GLN A 4 10.20 4.07 -13.91
C GLN A 4 8.73 4.43 -14.00
N PHE A 5 8.27 5.34 -13.14
CA PHE A 5 6.93 5.91 -13.23
C PHE A 5 6.88 6.87 -14.44
N TYR A 6 5.75 6.90 -15.14
CA TYR A 6 5.55 7.72 -16.33
C TYR A 6 4.52 8.83 -16.05
N GLY A 7 4.65 9.95 -16.75
CA GLY A 7 3.70 11.07 -16.69
C GLY A 7 3.71 11.80 -15.35
N GLU A 8 2.54 12.28 -14.93
CA GLU A 8 2.37 13.08 -13.70
C GLU A 8 2.83 12.36 -12.43
N ALA A 9 2.74 11.02 -12.41
CA ALA A 9 3.21 10.20 -11.29
C ALA A 9 4.72 10.33 -11.01
N ALA A 10 5.53 10.74 -12.00
CA ALA A 10 6.96 10.97 -11.82
C ALA A 10 7.29 12.30 -11.14
N ASN A 11 6.33 13.23 -11.04
CA ASN A 11 6.56 14.59 -10.54
C ASN A 11 6.35 14.73 -9.02
N PHE A 12 6.00 13.65 -8.34
CA PHE A 12 5.74 13.68 -6.90
C PHE A 12 7.07 13.67 -6.12
N PRO A 13 7.25 14.58 -5.14
CA PRO A 13 8.46 14.59 -4.33
C PRO A 13 8.54 13.32 -3.49
N GLY A 14 9.75 12.75 -3.41
CA GLY A 14 10.06 11.62 -2.55
C GLY A 14 10.12 12.01 -1.06
N ALA A 15 10.69 11.13 -0.23
CA ALA A 15 10.88 11.42 1.18
C ALA A 15 11.74 12.69 1.37
N PRO A 16 11.40 13.58 2.33
CA PRO A 16 12.21 14.76 2.62
C PRO A 16 13.58 14.36 3.18
N GLU A 17 14.64 14.98 2.65
CA GLU A 17 16.03 14.66 3.03
C GLU A 17 16.39 15.07 4.46
N ASN A 18 15.73 16.11 5.00
CA ASN A 18 16.06 16.72 6.30
C ASN A 18 15.21 16.18 7.48
N PHE A 19 14.42 15.12 7.28
CA PHE A 19 13.58 14.57 8.36
C PHE A 19 14.39 13.63 9.27
N ASP A 20 14.57 14.02 10.54
CA ASP A 20 15.13 13.15 11.58
C ASP A 20 14.00 12.36 12.28
N PRO A 21 13.99 11.02 12.20
CA PRO A 21 13.03 10.20 12.93
C PRO A 21 13.12 10.32 14.45
N SER A 22 14.27 10.73 15.00
CA SER A 22 14.55 10.81 16.44
C SER A 22 13.97 12.09 17.06
N ASP A 23 13.92 13.17 16.28
CA ASP A 23 13.21 14.41 16.63
C ASP A 23 12.29 14.86 15.48
N PRO A 24 11.08 14.28 15.39
CA PRO A 24 10.14 14.57 14.30
C PRO A 24 9.61 16.01 14.27
N LEU A 25 9.86 16.82 15.30
CA LEU A 25 9.33 18.19 15.43
C LEU A 25 10.40 19.27 15.27
N ALA A 26 11.68 18.89 15.18
CA ALA A 26 12.80 19.82 14.99
C ALA A 26 12.59 20.74 13.77
N ASP A 27 12.11 20.17 12.65
CA ASP A 27 11.67 20.92 11.48
C ASP A 27 10.21 20.59 11.14
N LYS A 28 9.33 21.55 11.42
CA LYS A 28 7.88 21.42 11.16
C LYS A 28 7.57 21.26 9.67
N VAL A 29 8.36 21.86 8.77
CA VAL A 29 8.13 21.78 7.33
C VAL A 29 8.49 20.38 6.83
N ALA A 30 9.66 19.88 7.21
CA ALA A 30 10.07 18.50 6.91
C ALA A 30 9.10 17.47 7.51
N ALA A 31 8.59 17.71 8.73
CA ALA A 31 7.62 16.83 9.38
C ALA A 31 6.29 16.72 8.61
N ILE A 32 5.76 17.83 8.09
CA ILE A 32 4.54 17.84 7.28
C ILE A 32 4.79 17.13 5.94
N ALA A 33 5.88 17.47 5.25
CA ALA A 33 6.25 16.82 3.99
C ALA A 33 6.42 15.30 4.16
N GLN A 34 7.01 14.85 5.28
CA GLN A 34 7.15 13.43 5.57
C GLN A 34 5.80 12.74 5.79
N ARG A 35 4.85 13.39 6.49
CA ARG A 35 3.50 12.85 6.67
C ARG A 35 2.79 12.69 5.34
N GLU A 36 2.89 13.68 4.45
CA GLU A 36 2.32 13.62 3.10
C GLU A 36 2.92 12.47 2.29
N HIS A 37 4.24 12.31 2.32
CA HIS A 37 4.94 11.20 1.67
C HIS A 37 4.47 9.83 2.21
N VAL A 38 4.45 9.66 3.54
CA VAL A 38 4.01 8.40 4.17
C VAL A 38 2.56 8.07 3.83
N VAL A 39 1.66 9.06 3.86
CA VAL A 39 0.25 8.85 3.49
C VAL A 39 0.13 8.45 2.02
N ARG A 40 0.88 9.10 1.12
CA ARG A 40 0.90 8.77 -0.31
C ARG A 40 1.35 7.32 -0.53
N GLU A 41 2.45 6.90 0.09
CA GLU A 41 2.94 5.51 -0.02
C GLU A 41 1.95 4.49 0.52
N LYS A 42 1.23 4.81 1.60
CA LYS A 42 0.15 3.94 2.09
C LYS A 42 -1.03 3.89 1.11
N MET A 43 -1.43 5.01 0.50
CA MET A 43 -2.46 5.01 -0.53
C MET A 43 -2.08 4.18 -1.75
N VAL A 44 -0.81 4.25 -2.18
CA VAL A 44 -0.28 3.38 -3.25
C VAL A 44 -0.45 1.91 -2.86
N LYS A 45 -0.09 1.53 -1.63
CA LYS A 45 -0.30 0.14 -1.14
C LYS A 45 -1.77 -0.27 -1.15
N ILE A 46 -2.67 0.61 -0.71
CA ILE A 46 -4.12 0.34 -0.77
C ILE A 46 -4.56 0.04 -2.21
N GLU A 47 -4.16 0.86 -3.18
CA GLU A 47 -4.60 0.64 -4.57
C GLU A 47 -3.94 -0.58 -5.19
N THR A 48 -2.70 -0.90 -4.83
CA THR A 48 -2.08 -2.17 -5.26
C THR A 48 -2.85 -3.38 -4.72
N ALA A 49 -3.35 -3.33 -3.49
CA ALA A 49 -4.18 -4.39 -2.92
C ALA A 49 -5.55 -4.48 -3.61
N LYS A 50 -6.16 -3.35 -4.00
CA LYS A 50 -7.39 -3.35 -4.81
C LYS A 50 -7.19 -4.00 -6.17
N LEU A 51 -6.10 -3.69 -6.86
CA LEU A 51 -5.75 -4.32 -8.14
C LEU A 51 -5.57 -5.84 -8.01
N LEU A 52 -4.90 -6.31 -6.95
CA LEU A 52 -4.77 -7.75 -6.68
C LEU A 52 -6.12 -8.41 -6.39
N ARG A 53 -7.02 -7.72 -5.67
CA ARG A 53 -8.39 -8.19 -5.46
C ARG A 53 -9.16 -8.36 -6.77
N GLU A 54 -9.01 -7.42 -7.70
CA GLU A 54 -9.63 -7.51 -9.03
C GLU A 54 -9.10 -8.72 -9.81
N ARG A 55 -7.78 -8.95 -9.81
CA ARG A 55 -7.18 -10.15 -10.43
C ARG A 55 -7.70 -11.46 -9.86
N VAL A 56 -7.86 -11.54 -8.53
CA VAL A 56 -8.47 -12.73 -7.90
C VAL A 56 -9.91 -12.93 -8.40
N GLN A 57 -10.70 -11.87 -8.49
CA GLN A 57 -12.07 -11.96 -9.01
C GLN A 57 -12.10 -12.39 -10.48
N GLU A 58 -11.19 -11.87 -11.31
CA GLU A 58 -11.05 -12.28 -12.71
C GLU A 58 -10.65 -13.75 -12.83
N CYS A 59 -9.66 -14.20 -12.05
CA CYS A 59 -9.25 -15.60 -12.03
C CYS A 59 -10.43 -16.52 -11.65
N TYR A 60 -11.22 -16.14 -10.65
CA TYR A 60 -12.39 -16.91 -10.22
C TYR A 60 -13.47 -16.97 -11.32
N LYS A 61 -13.65 -15.88 -12.09
CA LYS A 61 -14.58 -15.84 -13.22
C LYS A 61 -14.10 -16.70 -14.39
N LEU A 62 -12.80 -16.73 -14.67
CA LEU A 62 -12.22 -17.47 -15.80
C LEU A 62 -12.16 -18.99 -15.53
N GLU A 63 -11.71 -19.40 -14.34
CA GLU A 63 -11.49 -20.80 -13.99
C GLU A 63 -12.77 -21.55 -13.60
N GLY A 64 -13.78 -20.83 -13.10
CA GLY A 64 -15.04 -21.41 -12.63
C GLY A 64 -14.82 -22.43 -11.52
N VAL A 65 -15.08 -23.71 -11.79
CA VAL A 65 -15.01 -24.79 -10.80
C VAL A 65 -13.57 -25.04 -10.30
N ASN A 66 -12.56 -24.81 -11.15
CA ASN A 66 -11.16 -25.13 -10.85
C ASN A 66 -10.40 -24.03 -10.07
N HIS A 67 -11.08 -22.95 -9.67
CA HIS A 67 -10.44 -21.80 -9.03
C HIS A 67 -9.67 -22.12 -7.74
N TYR A 68 -9.97 -23.25 -7.07
CA TYR A 68 -9.29 -23.65 -5.83
C TYR A 68 -7.83 -24.03 -6.04
N GLN A 69 -7.51 -24.60 -7.21
CA GLN A 69 -6.15 -25.03 -7.54
C GLN A 69 -5.41 -23.94 -8.31
N ASN A 70 -6.05 -23.36 -9.31
CA ASN A 70 -5.39 -22.46 -10.26
C ASN A 70 -5.22 -21.02 -9.73
N CYS A 71 -6.14 -20.51 -8.91
CA CYS A 71 -6.09 -19.13 -8.42
C CYS A 71 -5.34 -18.96 -7.08
N LYS A 72 -4.68 -20.02 -6.58
CA LYS A 72 -4.03 -20.02 -5.26
C LYS A 72 -2.97 -18.94 -5.11
N GLU A 73 -2.13 -18.75 -6.13
CA GLU A 73 -1.03 -17.79 -6.08
C GLU A 73 -1.54 -16.34 -6.07
N GLU A 74 -2.56 -16.03 -6.87
CA GLU A 74 -3.19 -14.70 -6.88
C GLU A 74 -3.85 -14.40 -5.52
N VAL A 75 -4.52 -15.38 -4.92
CA VAL A 75 -5.11 -15.24 -3.58
C VAL A 75 -4.01 -15.02 -2.53
N LYS A 76 -2.90 -15.77 -2.61
CA LYS A 76 -1.78 -15.61 -1.68
C LYS A 76 -1.16 -14.22 -1.79
N ALA A 77 -0.94 -13.72 -3.01
CA ALA A 77 -0.42 -12.38 -3.25
C ALA A 77 -1.36 -11.30 -2.69
N TYR A 78 -2.67 -11.44 -2.90
CA TYR A 78 -3.66 -10.54 -2.31
C TYR A 78 -3.62 -10.57 -0.78
N LEU A 79 -3.63 -11.75 -0.15
CA LEU A 79 -3.59 -11.91 1.31
C LEU A 79 -2.30 -11.35 1.92
N GLU A 80 -1.19 -11.40 1.21
CA GLU A 80 0.07 -10.76 1.63
C GLU A 80 -0.01 -9.23 1.50
N SER A 81 -0.64 -8.73 0.44
CA SER A 81 -0.76 -7.29 0.20
C SER A 81 -1.66 -6.57 1.20
N ILE A 82 -2.68 -7.22 1.78
CA ILE A 82 -3.61 -6.58 2.72
C ILE A 82 -3.10 -6.53 4.16
N LYS A 83 -1.89 -7.02 4.44
CA LYS A 83 -1.33 -6.99 5.79
C LYS A 83 -0.78 -5.59 6.09
N ASN A 84 -1.35 -4.92 7.08
CA ASN A 84 -0.90 -3.61 7.57
C ASN A 84 -1.00 -2.47 6.54
N VAL A 85 -2.06 -2.48 5.73
CA VAL A 85 -2.29 -1.47 4.67
C VAL A 85 -3.30 -0.40 5.10
N GLY A 86 -4.20 -0.71 6.04
CA GLY A 86 -5.18 0.25 6.55
C GLY A 86 -4.57 1.53 7.13
N VAL A 87 -5.05 2.69 6.67
CA VAL A 87 -4.63 4.03 7.16
C VAL A 87 -5.59 4.60 8.20
N HIS A 88 -6.89 4.39 8.01
CA HIS A 88 -7.96 4.94 8.86
C HIS A 88 -8.64 3.80 9.60
N ARG A 89 -9.04 4.01 10.86
CA ARG A 89 -9.66 2.96 11.70
C ARG A 89 -10.84 2.25 11.02
N SER A 90 -11.68 2.98 10.29
CA SER A 90 -12.80 2.40 9.55
C SER A 90 -12.39 1.54 8.34
N ASN A 91 -11.15 1.69 7.87
CA ASN A 91 -10.57 0.94 6.75
C ASN A 91 -9.57 -0.14 7.22
N ILE A 92 -9.43 -0.35 8.54
CA ILE A 92 -8.58 -1.40 9.12
C ILE A 92 -9.30 -2.74 8.99
N GLY A 93 -8.69 -3.67 8.28
CA GLY A 93 -9.15 -5.05 8.18
C GLY A 93 -8.67 -5.92 9.35
N PRO A 94 -9.16 -7.17 9.46
CA PRO A 94 -8.75 -8.11 10.51
C PRO A 94 -7.23 -8.43 10.53
N ASN A 95 -6.55 -8.22 9.40
CA ASN A 95 -5.12 -8.49 9.23
C ASN A 95 -4.23 -7.23 9.38
N ASP A 96 -4.84 -6.07 9.60
CA ASP A 96 -4.13 -4.82 9.81
C ASP A 96 -3.81 -4.63 11.29
N LYS A 97 -2.56 -4.33 11.62
CA LYS A 97 -2.22 -3.87 12.97
C LYS A 97 -2.99 -2.58 13.26
N ALA A 98 -3.71 -2.56 14.37
CA ALA A 98 -4.43 -1.38 14.83
C ALA A 98 -3.44 -0.29 15.25
N ILE A 99 -2.98 0.52 14.30
CA ILE A 99 -2.11 1.71 14.47
C ILE A 99 -1.21 1.59 15.72
N ASP A 100 -0.33 0.60 15.73
CA ASP A 100 0.74 0.46 16.72
C ASP A 100 2.01 0.12 15.94
N GLN A 101 2.77 1.17 15.64
CA GLN A 101 4.22 1.24 15.46
C GLN A 101 4.59 2.60 14.86
N GLN A 102 4.23 3.65 15.58
CA GLN A 102 5.08 4.83 15.73
C GLN A 102 5.09 5.23 17.19
#